data_AF-A0A0M0BPH2-F1
#
_entry.id   AF-A0A0M0BPH2-F1
#
_cell.length_a   1.000
_cell.length_b   1.000
_cell.length_c   1.000
_cell.angle_alpha   90.00
_cell.angle_beta   90.00
_cell.angle_gamma   90.00
#
_symmetry.space_group_name_H-M   'P 1'
#
loop_
_entity.id
_entity.type
_entity.pdbx_description
1 polymer ?
#
loop_
_entity_poly.entity_id
_entity_poly.type
_entity_poly.pdbx_seq_one_letter_code
_entity_poly.pdbx_strand_id
1 'polypeptide(L)'
;GNILGVDENTALTIASRKLDHVTAAAADAINLVCPLCNIVYDRNQRLIEKRLTKSYQIPILFYPQILGLALGINPNELGVTMNRISVQGILTKI
;
A
#
# COMPACT_ATOMS: atom_id res chain seq x y z
N GLY A 1 -5.42 -11.42 3.64
CA GLY A 1 -4.17 -11.85 4.29
C GLY A 1 -4.00 -13.35 4.15
N ASN A 2 -4.49 -14.13 5.12
CA ASN A 2 -4.25 -15.58 5.19
C ASN A 2 -4.76 -16.37 3.97
N ILE A 3 -5.85 -15.93 3.35
CA ILE A 3 -6.40 -16.56 2.13
C ILE A 3 -5.42 -16.50 0.96
N LEU A 4 -4.47 -15.55 0.93
CA LEU A 4 -3.54 -15.39 -0.19
C LEU A 4 -2.72 -16.66 -0.50
N GLY A 5 -2.33 -17.42 0.54
CA GLY A 5 -1.58 -18.66 0.37
C GLY A 5 -2.45 -19.88 0.03
N VAL A 6 -3.78 -19.75 0.09
CA VAL A 6 -4.75 -20.83 -0.14
C VAL A 6 -5.47 -20.62 -1.47
N ASP A 7 -6.02 -19.43 -1.68
CA ASP A 7 -6.69 -18.99 -2.89
C ASP A 7 -6.30 -17.53 -3.19
N GLU A 8 -5.27 -17.40 -4.02
CA GLU A 8 -4.78 -16.08 -4.46
C GLU A 8 -5.87 -15.28 -5.17
N ASN A 9 -6.70 -15.93 -5.98
CA ASN A 9 -7.70 -15.27 -6.81
C ASN A 9 -8.73 -14.54 -5.93
N THR A 10 -9.25 -15.26 -4.93
CA THR A 10 -10.19 -14.70 -3.97
C THR A 10 -9.53 -13.60 -3.14
N ALA A 11 -8.29 -13.80 -2.68
CA ALA A 11 -7.58 -12.81 -1.88
C ALA A 11 -7.36 -11.48 -2.63
N LEU A 12 -6.91 -11.54 -3.88
CA LEU A 12 -6.69 -10.35 -4.72
C LEU A 12 -8.01 -9.65 -5.08
N THR A 13 -9.09 -10.41 -5.29
CA THR A 13 -10.43 -9.86 -5.56
C THR A 13 -11.02 -9.14 -4.34
N ILE A 14 -10.78 -9.64 -3.13
CA ILE A 14 -11.20 -8.94 -1.91
C ILE A 14 -10.37 -7.66 -1.72
N ALA A 15 -9.05 -7.74 -1.94
CA ALA A 15 -8.16 -6.59 -1.81
C ALA A 15 -8.52 -5.47 -2.79
N SER A 16 -8.88 -5.81 -4.04
CA SER A 16 -9.25 -4.81 -5.05
C SER A 16 -10.47 -3.99 -4.65
N ARG A 17 -11.49 -4.62 -4.04
CA ARG A 17 -12.66 -3.89 -3.53
C ARG A 17 -12.27 -2.79 -2.54
N LYS A 18 -11.29 -3.06 -1.66
CA LYS A 18 -10.78 -2.03 -0.74
C LYS A 18 -10.05 -0.93 -1.50
N LEU A 19 -9.20 -1.27 -2.46
CA LEU A 19 -8.48 -0.29 -3.29
C LEU A 19 -9.44 0.58 -4.11
N ASP A 20 -10.53 0.01 -4.64
CA ASP A 20 -11.61 0.74 -5.32
C ASP A 20 -12.22 1.79 -4.40
N HIS A 21 -12.57 1.42 -3.16
CA HIS A 21 -13.14 2.36 -2.19
C HIS A 21 -12.16 3.46 -1.78
N VAL A 22 -10.88 3.12 -1.57
CA VAL A 22 -9.86 4.11 -1.21
C VAL A 22 -9.62 5.09 -2.37
N THR A 23 -9.61 4.60 -3.60
CA THR A 23 -9.48 5.43 -4.80
C THR A 23 -10.67 6.37 -4.94
N ALA A 24 -11.90 5.86 -4.77
CA ALA A 24 -13.12 6.66 -4.82
C ALA A 24 -13.17 7.75 -3.73
N ALA A 25 -12.55 7.49 -2.57
CA ALA A 25 -12.40 8.46 -1.50
C ALA A 25 -11.28 9.50 -1.74
N ALA A 26 -10.55 9.42 -2.86
CA ALA A 26 -9.41 10.27 -3.20
C ALA A 26 -8.34 10.33 -2.10
N ALA A 27 -8.09 9.21 -1.42
CA ALA A 27 -7.10 9.17 -0.35
C ALA A 27 -5.67 9.27 -0.91
N ASP A 28 -4.81 10.01 -0.21
CA ASP A 28 -3.39 10.17 -0.59
C ASP A 28 -2.56 8.91 -0.38
N ALA A 29 -2.95 8.06 0.57
CA ALA A 29 -2.19 6.90 1.01
C ALA A 29 -3.06 5.90 1.77
N ILE A 30 -2.55 4.68 1.97
CA ILE A 30 -3.06 3.74 2.99
C ILE A 30 -2.00 3.53 4.05
N ASN A 31 -2.38 3.74 5.31
CA ASN A 31 -1.59 3.29 6.47
C ASN A 31 -1.88 1.81 6.77
N LEU A 32 -0.84 1.02 7.04
CA LEU A 32 -0.97 -0.37 7.48
C LEU A 32 -0.21 -0.63 8.78
N VAL A 33 -0.79 -1.45 9.65
CA VAL A 33 -0.17 -1.93 10.91
C VAL A 33 0.14 -3.43 10.89
N CYS A 34 -0.29 -4.14 9.84
CA CYS A 34 -0.11 -5.58 9.69
C CYS A 34 0.85 -5.90 8.52
N PRO A 35 1.97 -6.61 8.76
CA PRO A 35 2.92 -6.98 7.71
C PRO A 35 2.30 -7.80 6.57
N LEU A 36 1.32 -8.66 6.90
CA LEU A 36 0.64 -9.46 5.89
C LEU A 36 -0.28 -8.60 5.00
N CYS A 37 -0.90 -7.56 5.56
CA CYS A 37 -1.63 -6.59 4.74
C CYS A 37 -0.68 -5.84 3.80
N ASN A 38 0.55 -5.56 4.23
CA ASN A 38 1.55 -4.92 3.37
C ASN A 38 1.93 -5.81 2.18
N ILE A 39 2.04 -7.14 2.37
CA ILE A 39 2.19 -8.08 1.24
C ILE A 39 1.01 -7.96 0.25
N VAL A 40 -0.22 -7.90 0.76
CA VAL A 40 -1.42 -7.85 -0.09
C VAL A 40 -1.55 -6.52 -0.84
N TYR A 41 -1.38 -5.38 -0.16
CA TYR A 41 -1.69 -4.07 -0.73
C TYR A 41 -0.50 -3.32 -1.30
N ASP A 42 0.72 -3.55 -0.82
CA ASP A 42 1.93 -2.94 -1.39
C ASP A 42 2.56 -3.88 -2.41
N ARG A 43 2.98 -5.08 -1.98
CA ARG A 43 3.72 -5.99 -2.87
C ARG A 43 2.89 -6.48 -4.06
N ASN A 44 1.63 -6.80 -3.82
CA ASN A 44 0.75 -7.34 -4.85
C ASN A 44 -0.12 -6.28 -5.55
N GLN A 45 0.03 -4.97 -5.27
CA GLN A 45 -0.82 -3.96 -5.91
C GLN A 45 -0.75 -4.03 -7.43
N ARG A 46 0.46 -4.09 -7.99
CA ARG A 46 0.68 -4.22 -9.44
C ARG A 46 0.11 -5.51 -10.02
N LEU A 47 0.09 -6.59 -9.23
CA LEU A 47 -0.53 -7.85 -9.64
C LEU A 47 -2.06 -7.73 -9.67
N ILE A 48 -2.66 -7.09 -8.67
CA ILE A 48 -4.10 -6.79 -8.63
C ILE A 48 -4.47 -5.91 -9.84
N GLU A 49 -3.71 -4.85 -10.09
CA GLU A 49 -3.88 -3.94 -11.23
C GLU A 49 -3.84 -4.67 -12.57
N LYS A 50 -2.80 -5.47 -12.81
CA LYS A 50 -2.65 -6.27 -14.04
C LYS A 50 -3.82 -7.22 -14.24
N ARG A 51 -4.23 -7.90 -13.17
CA ARG A 51 -5.26 -8.95 -13.21
C ARG A 51 -6.66 -8.39 -13.46
N LEU A 52 -6.96 -7.23 -12.89
CA LEU A 52 -8.28 -6.62 -12.96
C LEU A 52 -8.36 -5.50 -14.00
N THR A 53 -7.25 -5.26 -14.73
CA THR A 53 -7.14 -4.20 -15.74
C THR A 53 -7.51 -2.84 -15.16
N LYS A 54 -7.00 -2.56 -13.95
CA LYS A 54 -7.20 -1.30 -13.20
C LYS A 54 -5.85 -0.70 -12.84
N SER A 55 -5.81 0.59 -12.53
CA SER A 55 -4.65 1.25 -11.96
C SER A 55 -5.08 2.02 -10.72
N TYR A 56 -4.42 1.74 -9.60
CA TYR A 56 -4.66 2.40 -8.32
C TYR A 56 -3.49 3.32 -7.99
N GLN A 57 -2.26 2.82 -8.12
CA GLN A 57 -1.04 3.56 -7.79
C GLN A 57 -1.11 4.26 -6.42
N ILE A 58 -1.78 3.61 -5.45
CA ILE A 58 -1.98 4.15 -4.11
C ILE A 58 -0.74 3.82 -3.28
N PRO A 59 -0.01 4.83 -2.78
CA PRO A 59 1.11 4.57 -1.91
C PRO A 59 0.67 3.94 -0.59
N ILE A 60 1.44 2.95 -0.14
CA ILE A 60 1.23 2.27 1.13
C ILE A 60 2.34 2.68 2.08
N LEU A 61 2.00 3.18 3.28
CA LEU A 61 2.96 3.45 4.35
C LEU A 61 2.70 2.50 5.51
N PHE A 62 3.74 1.83 6.00
CA PHE A 62 3.63 1.07 7.25
C PHE A 62 3.65 2.06 8.42
N TYR A 63 2.84 1.81 9.46
CA TYR A 63 2.66 2.76 10.56
C TYR A 63 3.96 3.28 11.19
N PRO A 64 5.01 2.46 11.43
CA PRO A 64 6.30 2.94 11.89
C PRO A 64 6.98 3.94 10.94
N GLN A 65 6.75 3.85 9.62
CA GLN A 65 7.26 4.84 8.67
C GLN A 65 6.57 6.18 8.89
N ILE A 66 5.24 6.18 9.07
CA ILE A 66 4.47 7.41 9.37
C ILE A 66 4.93 8.01 10.70
N LEU A 67 5.06 7.18 11.73
CA LEU A 67 5.51 7.62 13.05
C LEU A 67 6.93 8.21 12.99
N GLY A 68 7.84 7.56 12.26
CA GLY A 68 9.21 8.05 12.08
C GLY A 68 9.25 9.40 11.37
N LEU A 69 8.46 9.57 10.31
CA LEU A 69 8.33 10.86 9.61
C LEU A 69 7.82 11.95 10.56
N ALA A 70 6.80 11.65 11.37
CA ALA A 70 6.26 12.58 12.36
C ALA A 70 7.26 12.95 13.47
N LEU A 71 8.20 12.06 13.77
CA LEU A 71 9.29 12.31 14.72
C LEU A 71 10.51 13.01 14.08
N GLY A 72 10.45 13.36 12.80
CA GLY A 72 11.55 14.02 12.08
C GLY A 72 12.69 13.09 11.67
N ILE A 73 12.47 11.77 11.67
CA ILE A 73 13.46 10.79 11.19
C ILE A 73 13.58 10.91 9.67
N ASN A 74 14.81 10.83 9.15
CA ASN A 74 15.06 10.91 7.72
C ASN A 74 14.26 9.83 6.94
N PRO A 75 13.52 10.17 5.89
CA PRO A 75 12.76 9.20 5.09
C PRO A 75 13.59 8.02 4.58
N ASN A 76 14.86 8.24 4.24
CA ASN A 76 15.76 7.18 3.76
C ASN A 76 16.04 6.12 4.84
N GLU A 77 16.13 6.52 6.11
CA GLU A 77 16.30 5.59 7.24
C GLU A 77 15.04 4.76 7.51
N LEU A 78 13.87 5.29 7.13
CA LEU A 78 12.58 4.62 7.26
C LEU A 78 12.28 3.65 6.10
N GLY A 79 13.24 3.48 5.17
CA GLY A 79 13.11 2.54 4.05
C GLY A 79 12.00 2.90 3.06
N VAL A 80 11.62 4.18 2.95
CA VAL A 80 10.55 4.64 2.03
C VAL A 80 10.81 4.29 0.55
N THR A 81 12.08 4.09 0.20
CA THR A 81 12.52 3.66 -1.13
C THR A 81 12.24 2.18 -1.42
N MET A 82 11.91 1.40 -0.40
CA MET A 82 11.58 -0.03 -0.51
C MET A 82 10.11 -0.30 -0.78
N ASN A 83 9.23 0.70 -0.60
CA ASN A 83 7.81 0.61 -0.91
C ASN A 83 7.62 0.32 -2.40
N ARG A 84 6.69 -0.59 -2.76
CA ARG A 84 6.52 -0.98 -4.18
C ARG A 84 5.85 0.08 -5.02
N ILE A 85 4.97 0.85 -4.41
CA ILE A 85 4.40 2.05 -5.01
C ILE A 85 5.15 3.25 -4.45
N SER A 86 5.54 4.17 -5.33
CA SER A 86 6.31 5.36 -4.95
C SER A 86 5.54 6.19 -3.93
N VAL A 87 6.17 6.50 -2.80
CA VAL A 87 5.62 7.39 -1.76
C VAL A 87 6.07 8.84 -1.93
N GLN A 88 6.84 9.16 -2.99
CA GLN A 88 7.42 10.48 -3.19
C GLN A 88 6.36 11.60 -3.21
N GLY A 89 5.19 11.34 -3.79
CA GLY A 89 4.09 12.31 -3.85
C GLY A 89 3.48 12.64 -2.48
N ILE A 90 3.66 11.78 -1.47
CA ILE A 90 3.26 12.06 -0.08
C ILE A 90 4.35 12.87 0.61
N LEU A 91 5.62 12.49 0.41
CA LEU A 91 6.75 13.18 1.03
C LEU A 91 6.84 14.66 0.63
N THR A 92 6.33 15.04 -0.53
CA THR A 92 6.26 16.46 -0.95
C THR A 92 5.12 17.25 -0.32
N LYS A 93 4.17 16.59 0.36
CA LYS A 93 3.00 17.22 1.00
C LYS A 93 3.20 17.47 2.50
N ILE A 94 4.29 16.96 3.09
CA ILE A 94 4.57 17.01 4.53
C ILE A 94 5.88 17.75 4.81
#